data_AF-R5ZQK0-F1
#
_entry.id   AF-R5ZQK0-F1
#
_cell.length_a   1.000
_cell.length_b   1.000
_cell.length_c   1.000
_cell.angle_alpha   90.00
_cell.angle_beta   90.00
_cell.angle_gamma   90.00
#
_symmetry.space_group_name_H-M   'P 1'
#
loop_
_entity.id
_entity.type
_entity.pdbx_description
1 polymer ?
#
loop_
_entity_poly.entity_id
_entity_poly.type
_entity_poly.pdbx_seq_one_letter_code
_entity_poly.pdbx_strand_id
1 'polypeptide(L)'
;MFRGKRIISGIMLVLMLVSFIGCKKTSKAATFTYEENAAGNIVITGLTDKGRADAKVIVPAKIDGKKVDGIGSGVFRDDTTVTDVVISDGISYIAENVFLSCYNLKTIEIPESVNSIGTNAFTDTQWEYDQLADNDEIIVNGVLCKISIDSGTYNIPDGVRTIASGVFYNKDGLTQINIPDSVEVIGAYAFAGCKGLKEVKLPSGIKRIEYGAFSDMNISEIVVPKSVDYIGNEAFEGIENVVKR
;
A
#
# COMPACT_ATOMS: atom_id res chain seq x y z
N MET A 1 -26.55 57.82 -43.33
CA MET A 1 -26.27 56.93 -44.47
C MET A 1 -25.78 55.60 -43.89
N PHE A 2 -26.59 54.54 -44.04
CA PHE A 2 -26.30 53.10 -43.88
C PHE A 2 -25.64 52.57 -42.57
N ARG A 3 -26.41 51.88 -41.71
CA ARG A 3 -26.55 50.39 -41.58
C ARG A 3 -25.42 49.77 -40.71
N GLY A 4 -25.65 48.89 -39.73
CA GLY A 4 -26.86 48.25 -39.23
C GLY A 4 -26.57 47.15 -38.20
N LYS A 5 -27.65 46.69 -37.52
CA LYS A 5 -27.94 45.37 -36.90
C LYS A 5 -26.94 44.79 -35.88
N ARG A 6 -27.31 44.73 -34.58
CA ARG A 6 -27.98 43.61 -33.85
C ARG A 6 -27.23 42.26 -33.94
N ILE A 7 -26.91 41.67 -32.77
CA ILE A 7 -27.31 40.31 -32.34
C ILE A 7 -27.02 40.16 -30.83
N ILE A 8 -28.03 39.65 -30.13
CA ILE A 8 -28.00 39.09 -28.76
C ILE A 8 -27.51 37.64 -28.88
N SER A 9 -26.59 37.17 -28.05
CA SER A 9 -26.62 35.77 -27.61
C SER A 9 -25.67 35.53 -26.44
N GLY A 10 -26.15 34.76 -25.45
CA GLY A 10 -25.47 34.51 -24.19
C GLY A 10 -24.15 33.77 -24.34
N ILE A 11 -23.21 34.13 -23.47
CA ILE A 11 -22.01 33.33 -23.24
C ILE A 11 -22.26 32.50 -21.98
N MET A 12 -22.59 31.25 -22.27
CA MET A 12 -22.37 30.03 -21.50
C MET A 12 -21.23 30.16 -20.48
N LEU A 13 -21.59 30.07 -19.20
CA LEU A 13 -20.65 29.88 -18.10
C LEU A 13 -20.04 28.47 -18.26
N VAL A 14 -18.89 28.39 -18.93
CA VAL A 14 -18.09 27.17 -18.97
C VAL A 14 -17.44 27.03 -17.59
N LEU A 15 -17.95 26.09 -16.78
CA LEU A 15 -17.20 25.53 -15.66
C LEU A 15 -15.91 24.95 -16.24
N MET A 16 -14.79 25.63 -16.04
CA MET A 16 -13.49 24.99 -16.10
C MET A 16 -13.42 24.02 -14.91
N LEU A 17 -13.73 22.76 -15.20
CA LEU A 17 -13.13 21.63 -14.50
C LEU A 17 -11.62 21.85 -14.54
N VAL A 18 -11.05 22.34 -13.44
CA VAL A 18 -9.61 22.26 -13.22
C VAL A 18 -9.34 20.78 -12.96
N SER A 19 -9.11 20.04 -14.03
CA SER A 19 -8.46 18.76 -13.92
C SER A 19 -7.08 19.04 -13.32
N PHE A 20 -6.91 18.72 -12.03
CA PHE A 20 -5.60 18.56 -11.42
C PHE A 20 -4.95 17.33 -12.06
N ILE A 21 -4.53 17.48 -13.32
CA ILE A 21 -3.48 16.65 -13.86
C ILE A 21 -2.24 17.14 -13.14
N GLY A 22 -1.88 16.46 -12.05
CA GLY A 22 -0.60 16.63 -11.38
C GLY A 22 0.49 16.46 -12.43
N CYS A 23 1.03 17.59 -12.89
CA CYS A 23 2.07 17.57 -13.92
C CYS A 23 3.31 17.01 -13.25
N LYS A 24 3.70 15.76 -13.57
CA LYS A 24 4.91 15.12 -13.07
C LYS A 24 6.09 16.08 -13.26
N LYS A 25 6.68 16.55 -12.16
CA LYS A 25 7.82 17.46 -12.22
C LYS A 25 9.07 16.61 -12.43
N THR A 26 9.77 16.87 -13.53
CA THR A 26 11.05 16.22 -13.83
C THR A 26 11.98 17.24 -14.45
N SER A 27 13.24 17.25 -13.99
CA SER A 27 14.35 17.72 -14.83
C SER A 27 15.09 16.49 -15.34
N LYS A 28 15.68 16.58 -16.55
CA LYS A 28 16.46 15.50 -17.16
C LYS A 28 17.66 15.03 -16.29
N ALA A 29 18.00 15.75 -15.21
CA ALA A 29 19.08 15.46 -14.28
C ALA A 29 18.62 14.96 -12.90
N ALA A 30 17.32 14.79 -12.65
CA ALA A 30 16.78 14.34 -11.37
C ALA A 30 16.77 12.81 -11.25
N THR A 31 17.06 12.27 -10.06
CA THR A 31 17.02 10.83 -9.75
C THR A 31 15.59 10.28 -9.76
N PHE A 32 14.61 11.12 -9.38
CA PHE A 32 13.21 10.72 -9.23
C PHE A 32 12.29 11.64 -10.02
N THR A 33 11.19 11.06 -10.49
CA THR A 33 9.97 11.80 -10.87
C THR A 33 9.03 11.83 -9.66
N TYR A 34 8.25 12.90 -9.53
CA TYR A 34 7.39 13.06 -8.35
C TYR A 34 6.19 13.97 -8.60
N GLU A 35 5.23 13.91 -7.69
CA GLU A 35 4.04 14.78 -7.62
C GLU A 35 3.82 15.30 -6.19
N GLU A 36 2.96 16.32 -6.04
CA GLU A 36 2.52 16.78 -4.72
C GLU A 36 1.15 16.18 -4.38
N ASN A 37 1.01 15.66 -3.17
CA ASN A 37 -0.27 15.25 -2.64
C ASN A 37 -1.09 16.44 -2.12
N ALA A 38 -2.33 16.19 -1.68
CA ALA A 38 -3.24 17.23 -1.19
C ALA A 38 -2.72 18.00 0.04
N ALA A 39 -1.75 17.44 0.78
CA ALA A 39 -1.10 18.10 1.91
C ALA A 39 0.12 18.96 1.50
N GLY A 40 0.47 19.00 0.21
CA GLY A 40 1.65 19.71 -0.29
C GLY A 40 2.98 18.98 -0.06
N ASN A 41 2.92 17.69 0.30
CA ASN A 41 4.10 16.85 0.43
C ASN A 41 4.37 16.11 -0.90
N ILE A 42 5.61 15.73 -1.10
CA ILE A 42 6.07 15.02 -2.30
C ILE A 42 5.74 13.53 -2.21
N VAL A 43 5.20 12.96 -3.28
CA VAL A 43 5.10 11.53 -3.51
C VAL A 43 6.00 11.19 -4.70
N ILE A 44 6.95 10.29 -4.51
CA ILE A 44 7.82 9.85 -5.61
C ILE A 44 7.01 8.94 -6.53
N THR A 45 7.04 9.19 -7.84
CA THR A 45 6.22 8.49 -8.84
C THR A 45 7.03 7.69 -9.85
N GLY A 46 8.36 7.69 -9.75
CA GLY A 46 9.21 6.83 -10.59
C GLY A 46 10.70 7.13 -10.45
N LEU A 47 11.52 6.12 -10.73
CA LEU A 47 12.97 6.21 -10.83
C LEU A 47 13.41 6.52 -12.27
N THR A 48 14.27 7.52 -12.46
CA THR A 48 14.78 7.91 -13.80
C THR A 48 16.00 7.08 -14.20
N ASP A 49 16.39 7.13 -15.49
CA ASP A 49 17.62 6.49 -15.98
C ASP A 49 18.87 6.87 -15.18
N LYS A 50 18.92 8.12 -14.68
CA LYS A 50 20.00 8.56 -13.81
C LYS A 50 20.00 7.82 -12.48
N GLY A 51 18.82 7.62 -11.88
CA GLY A 51 18.72 6.83 -10.66
C GLY A 51 19.08 5.36 -10.87
N ARG A 52 18.73 4.79 -12.03
CA ARG A 52 19.10 3.42 -12.42
C ARG A 52 20.60 3.26 -12.75
N ALA A 53 21.32 4.35 -12.98
CA ALA A 53 22.76 4.31 -13.18
C ALA A 53 23.54 4.05 -11.88
N ASP A 54 22.92 4.30 -10.72
CA ASP A 54 23.52 4.10 -9.40
C ASP A 54 23.04 2.77 -8.82
N ALA A 55 23.97 1.87 -8.46
CA ALA A 55 23.62 0.62 -7.78
C ALA A 55 23.01 0.87 -6.39
N LYS A 56 23.38 1.97 -5.73
CA LYS A 56 22.82 2.42 -4.46
C LYS A 56 21.97 3.67 -4.64
N VAL A 57 20.69 3.58 -4.32
CA VAL A 57 19.74 4.69 -4.40
C VAL A 57 19.31 5.13 -3.01
N ILE A 58 19.39 6.43 -2.75
CA ILE A 58 18.89 7.03 -1.51
C ILE A 58 17.57 7.74 -1.84
N VAL A 59 16.47 7.30 -1.22
CA VAL A 59 15.19 8.00 -1.24
C VAL A 59 15.27 9.15 -0.23
N PRO A 60 15.29 10.42 -0.67
CA PRO A 60 15.57 11.54 0.21
C PRO A 60 14.34 11.96 1.02
N ALA A 61 14.55 12.48 2.23
CA ALA A 61 13.46 13.05 3.05
C ALA A 61 12.85 14.33 2.46
N LYS A 62 13.55 14.98 1.51
CA LYS A 62 13.09 16.19 0.82
C LYS A 62 13.45 16.21 -0.66
N ILE A 63 12.56 16.74 -1.48
CA ILE A 63 12.82 17.08 -2.88
C ILE A 63 12.37 18.54 -3.09
N ASP A 64 13.25 19.36 -3.66
CA ASP A 64 13.01 20.79 -3.90
C ASP A 64 12.51 21.55 -2.66
N GLY A 65 13.08 21.22 -1.50
CA GLY A 65 12.77 21.84 -0.20
C GLY A 65 11.48 21.33 0.47
N LYS A 66 10.68 20.49 -0.21
CA LYS A 66 9.44 19.92 0.31
C LYS A 66 9.65 18.53 0.90
N LYS A 67 8.90 18.18 1.96
CA LYS A 67 8.93 16.86 2.60
C LYS A 67 8.52 15.80 1.57
N VAL A 68 9.26 14.69 1.50
CA VAL A 68 8.78 13.47 0.83
C VAL A 68 7.95 12.67 1.83
N ASP A 69 6.72 12.37 1.45
CA ASP A 69 5.76 11.66 2.28
C ASP A 69 5.81 10.14 2.04
N GLY A 70 6.04 9.72 0.81
CA GLY A 70 6.00 8.31 0.46
C GLY A 70 6.54 7.99 -0.92
N ILE A 71 6.71 6.69 -1.14
CA ILE A 71 7.14 6.11 -2.40
C ILE A 71 5.90 5.55 -3.09
N GLY A 72 5.51 6.11 -4.22
CA GLY A 72 4.32 5.73 -4.99
C GLY A 72 4.44 4.38 -5.67
N SER A 73 3.32 3.91 -6.24
CA SER A 73 3.22 2.56 -6.80
C SER A 73 4.26 2.31 -7.90
N GLY A 74 4.94 1.17 -7.82
CA GLY A 74 5.85 0.69 -8.86
C GLY A 74 7.08 1.54 -9.16
N VAL A 75 7.54 2.40 -8.25
CA VAL A 75 8.66 3.34 -8.50
C VAL A 75 9.95 2.65 -8.97
N PHE A 76 10.27 1.48 -8.41
CA PHE A 76 11.44 0.67 -8.77
C PHE A 76 11.07 -0.61 -9.54
N ARG A 77 9.78 -0.84 -9.84
CA ARG A 77 9.31 -2.09 -10.43
C ARG A 77 10.15 -2.52 -11.64
N ASP A 78 10.46 -3.81 -11.69
CA ASP A 78 11.28 -4.48 -12.71
C ASP A 78 12.72 -3.92 -12.84
N ASP A 79 13.18 -3.10 -11.88
CA ASP A 79 14.56 -2.61 -11.87
C ASP A 79 15.55 -3.71 -11.50
N THR A 80 16.49 -3.97 -12.40
CA THR A 80 17.54 -4.99 -12.22
C THR A 80 18.91 -4.37 -11.99
N THR A 81 19.00 -3.05 -11.85
CA THR A 81 20.26 -2.29 -11.77
C THR A 81 20.59 -1.88 -10.34
N VAL A 82 19.59 -1.48 -9.57
CA VAL A 82 19.70 -1.05 -8.18
C VAL A 82 19.82 -2.29 -7.29
N THR A 83 20.87 -2.32 -6.48
CA THR A 83 21.16 -3.40 -5.53
C THR A 83 20.91 -2.99 -4.08
N ASP A 84 20.94 -1.69 -3.80
CA ASP A 84 20.86 -1.15 -2.45
C ASP A 84 19.93 0.08 -2.42
N VAL A 85 18.96 0.08 -1.51
CA VAL A 85 18.04 1.21 -1.30
C VAL A 85 18.10 1.66 0.14
N VAL A 86 18.25 2.97 0.34
CA VAL A 86 18.16 3.60 1.66
C VAL A 86 16.97 4.55 1.67
N ILE A 87 16.00 4.28 2.54
CA ILE A 87 14.84 5.15 2.74
C ILE A 87 15.13 6.10 3.89
N SER A 88 15.11 7.40 3.63
CA SER A 88 15.38 8.41 4.66
C SER A 88 14.23 8.50 5.67
N ASP A 89 14.55 8.88 6.91
CA ASP A 89 13.54 9.14 7.93
C ASP A 89 12.56 10.27 7.52
N GLY A 90 11.31 10.15 7.93
CA GLY A 90 10.20 11.04 7.58
C GLY A 90 9.32 10.55 6.42
N ILE A 91 9.78 9.53 5.69
CA ILE A 91 8.98 8.79 4.72
C ILE A 91 7.97 7.94 5.47
N SER A 92 6.69 8.12 5.18
CA SER A 92 5.57 7.54 5.92
C SER A 92 5.08 6.21 5.34
N TYR A 93 5.20 6.03 4.01
CA TYR A 93 4.70 4.81 3.35
C TYR A 93 5.52 4.37 2.13
N ILE A 94 5.43 3.06 1.86
CA ILE A 94 5.88 2.38 0.65
C ILE A 94 4.63 1.81 -0.02
N ALA A 95 4.27 2.29 -1.21
CA ALA A 95 3.07 1.84 -1.90
C ALA A 95 3.21 0.42 -2.46
N GLU A 96 2.14 -0.05 -3.11
CA GLU A 96 2.12 -1.35 -3.76
C GLU A 96 3.18 -1.48 -4.87
N ASN A 97 3.69 -2.70 -5.05
CA ASN A 97 4.61 -3.07 -6.14
C ASN A 97 5.89 -2.23 -6.26
N VAL A 98 6.28 -1.44 -5.23
CA VAL A 98 7.40 -0.48 -5.33
C VAL A 98 8.68 -1.14 -5.83
N PHE A 99 9.07 -2.28 -5.25
CA PHE A 99 10.26 -3.07 -5.63
C PHE A 99 9.90 -4.41 -6.26
N LEU A 100 8.69 -4.54 -6.83
CA LEU A 100 8.26 -5.78 -7.46
C LEU A 100 9.24 -6.19 -8.57
N SER A 101 9.72 -7.44 -8.51
CA SER A 101 10.63 -8.04 -9.49
C SER A 101 11.98 -7.33 -9.59
N CYS A 102 12.42 -6.66 -8.51
CA CYS A 102 13.80 -6.17 -8.38
C CYS A 102 14.75 -7.28 -7.91
N TYR A 103 15.00 -8.27 -8.78
CA TYR A 103 15.74 -9.50 -8.43
C TYR A 103 17.15 -9.26 -7.87
N ASN A 104 17.79 -8.13 -8.23
CA ASN A 104 19.14 -7.79 -7.77
C ASN A 104 19.15 -6.92 -6.51
N LEU A 105 17.99 -6.48 -6.01
CA LEU A 105 17.87 -5.65 -4.81
C LEU A 105 18.13 -6.51 -3.56
N LYS A 106 19.29 -6.29 -2.92
CA LYS A 106 19.78 -7.06 -1.78
C LYS A 106 19.54 -6.37 -0.45
N THR A 107 19.69 -5.05 -0.41
CA THR A 107 19.54 -4.29 0.83
C THR A 107 18.47 -3.22 0.70
N ILE A 108 17.61 -3.15 1.70
CA ILE A 108 16.64 -2.08 1.88
C ILE A 108 16.76 -1.62 3.33
N GLU A 109 17.27 -0.40 3.54
CA GLU A 109 17.25 0.25 4.85
C GLU A 109 15.93 1.00 5.00
N ILE A 110 15.04 0.49 5.86
CA ILE A 110 13.70 1.04 6.10
C ILE A 110 13.68 1.72 7.48
N PRO A 111 13.34 3.02 7.58
CA PRO A 111 13.31 3.73 8.85
C PRO A 111 11.98 3.47 9.60
N GLU A 112 11.98 3.63 10.92
CA GLU A 112 10.81 3.47 11.80
C GLU A 112 9.61 4.36 11.43
N SER A 113 9.83 5.44 10.68
CA SER A 113 8.75 6.31 10.20
C SER A 113 7.86 5.64 9.14
N VAL A 114 8.34 4.60 8.45
CA VAL A 114 7.53 3.82 7.51
C VAL A 114 6.57 2.92 8.30
N ASN A 115 5.29 3.26 8.28
CA ASN A 115 4.24 2.56 9.02
C ASN A 115 3.13 1.98 8.13
N SER A 116 3.25 2.15 6.81
CA SER A 116 2.33 1.59 5.81
C SER A 116 3.11 1.05 4.62
N ILE A 117 2.86 -0.23 4.30
CA ILE A 117 3.52 -0.96 3.21
C ILE A 117 2.43 -1.62 2.37
N GLY A 118 2.45 -1.36 1.06
CA GLY A 118 1.47 -1.86 0.12
C GLY A 118 1.74 -3.29 -0.34
N THR A 119 0.73 -3.88 -0.99
CA THR A 119 0.80 -5.23 -1.56
C THR A 119 2.01 -5.40 -2.46
N ASN A 120 2.69 -6.54 -2.34
CA ASN A 120 3.84 -6.90 -3.17
C ASN A 120 4.99 -5.88 -3.20
N ALA A 121 5.11 -5.01 -2.18
CA ALA A 121 6.14 -3.98 -2.17
C ALA A 121 7.55 -4.54 -2.37
N PHE A 122 7.83 -5.76 -1.88
CA PHE A 122 9.14 -6.42 -1.92
C PHE A 122 9.16 -7.74 -2.69
N THR A 123 8.07 -8.08 -3.40
CA THR A 123 7.94 -9.38 -4.07
C THR A 123 9.03 -9.57 -5.13
N ASP A 124 9.63 -10.75 -5.17
CA ASP A 124 10.66 -11.14 -6.13
C ASP A 124 11.92 -10.25 -6.05
N THR A 125 12.33 -9.95 -4.83
CA THR A 125 13.61 -9.29 -4.52
C THR A 125 14.56 -10.25 -3.81
N GLN A 126 15.88 -10.06 -3.97
CA GLN A 126 16.85 -10.83 -3.17
C GLN A 126 16.68 -10.53 -1.68
N TRP A 127 16.38 -9.28 -1.32
CA TRP A 127 16.07 -8.87 0.06
C TRP A 127 14.94 -9.70 0.66
N GLU A 128 13.84 -9.90 -0.07
CA GLU A 128 12.72 -10.75 0.36
C GLU A 128 13.15 -12.20 0.59
N TYR A 129 13.86 -12.79 -0.38
CA TYR A 129 14.31 -14.17 -0.25
C TYR A 129 15.26 -14.34 0.93
N ASP A 130 16.13 -13.36 1.19
CA ASP A 130 17.03 -13.36 2.35
C ASP A 130 16.25 -13.23 3.66
N GLN A 131 15.19 -12.40 3.73
CA GLN A 131 14.35 -12.30 4.94
C GLN A 131 13.62 -13.60 5.26
N LEU A 132 13.13 -14.30 4.22
CA LEU A 132 12.35 -15.55 4.37
C LEU A 132 13.22 -16.82 4.43
N ALA A 133 14.55 -16.71 4.30
CA ALA A 133 15.43 -17.87 4.33
C ALA A 133 15.36 -18.62 5.68
N ASP A 134 15.22 -17.88 6.77
CA ASP A 134 15.16 -18.39 8.14
C ASP A 134 13.88 -18.00 8.88
N ASN A 135 12.91 -17.35 8.21
CA ASN A 135 11.66 -16.87 8.82
C ASN A 135 10.44 -17.19 7.96
N ASP A 136 9.30 -17.39 8.61
CA ASP A 136 8.03 -17.66 7.93
C ASP A 136 7.25 -16.38 7.56
N GLU A 137 7.73 -15.22 7.99
CA GLU A 137 7.11 -13.94 7.70
C GLU A 137 8.11 -12.80 7.53
N ILE A 138 7.64 -11.74 6.88
CA ILE A 138 8.30 -10.45 6.86
C ILE A 138 7.45 -9.48 7.65
N ILE A 139 8.00 -8.94 8.74
CA ILE A 139 7.41 -7.87 9.52
C ILE A 139 8.37 -6.67 9.49
N VAL A 140 7.85 -5.51 9.09
CA VAL A 140 8.60 -4.26 9.05
C VAL A 140 7.87 -3.25 9.91
N ASN A 141 8.50 -2.77 10.98
CA ASN A 141 7.96 -1.75 11.90
C ASN A 141 6.54 -2.08 12.40
N GLY A 142 6.28 -3.36 12.72
CA GLY A 142 4.96 -3.83 13.16
C GLY A 142 3.93 -4.02 12.04
N VAL A 143 4.33 -3.93 10.77
CA VAL A 143 3.50 -4.24 9.59
C VAL A 143 3.83 -5.64 9.11
N LEU A 144 2.89 -6.58 9.20
CA LEU A 144 3.01 -7.89 8.58
C LEU A 144 2.87 -7.72 7.05
N CYS A 145 3.96 -7.94 6.32
CA CYS A 145 4.06 -7.65 4.89
C CYS A 145 3.93 -8.91 4.02
N LYS A 146 4.38 -10.06 4.53
CA LYS A 146 4.34 -11.33 3.79
C LYS A 146 4.41 -12.51 4.74
N ILE A 147 3.87 -13.65 4.30
CA ILE A 147 4.01 -14.95 4.93
C ILE A 147 4.43 -16.02 3.91
N SER A 148 5.21 -17.01 4.34
CA SER A 148 5.59 -18.19 3.56
C SER A 148 4.54 -19.30 3.68
N ILE A 149 3.83 -19.36 4.81
CA ILE A 149 2.86 -20.43 5.14
C ILE A 149 1.71 -20.47 4.12
N ASP A 150 1.37 -21.65 3.64
CA ASP A 150 0.31 -21.87 2.65
C ASP A 150 -0.90 -22.63 3.21
N SER A 151 -0.75 -23.31 4.35
CA SER A 151 -1.74 -24.21 4.89
C SER A 151 -1.71 -24.38 6.41
N GLY A 152 -2.83 -24.80 6.98
CA GLY A 152 -2.94 -25.10 8.42
C GLY A 152 -3.31 -23.89 9.28
N THR A 153 -2.66 -23.77 10.44
CA THR A 153 -2.90 -22.69 11.42
C THR A 153 -1.78 -21.66 11.35
N TYR A 154 -2.13 -20.38 11.30
CA TYR A 154 -1.14 -19.30 11.43
C TYR A 154 -1.44 -18.40 12.62
N ASN A 155 -0.39 -18.08 13.38
CA ASN A 155 -0.45 -17.17 14.52
C ASN A 155 0.28 -15.89 14.12
N ILE A 156 -0.44 -14.78 13.99
CA ILE A 156 0.20 -13.50 13.73
C ILE A 156 0.99 -13.10 14.98
N PRO A 157 2.30 -12.75 14.87
CA PRO A 157 3.11 -12.41 16.04
C PRO A 157 2.60 -11.20 16.82
N ASP A 158 2.81 -11.23 18.14
CA ASP A 158 2.53 -10.09 19.02
C ASP A 158 3.35 -8.86 18.61
N GLY A 159 2.75 -7.67 18.74
CA GLY A 159 3.37 -6.42 18.33
C GLY A 159 3.05 -5.99 16.89
N VAL A 160 2.54 -6.90 16.04
CA VAL A 160 1.99 -6.53 14.73
C VAL A 160 0.78 -5.61 14.91
N ARG A 161 0.88 -4.39 14.38
CA ARG A 161 -0.19 -3.36 14.41
C ARG A 161 -0.99 -3.33 13.12
N THR A 162 -0.37 -3.68 12.00
CA THR A 162 -1.00 -3.61 10.68
C THR A 162 -0.78 -4.93 9.93
N ILE A 163 -1.86 -5.47 9.37
CA ILE A 163 -1.77 -6.53 8.35
C ILE A 163 -1.82 -5.85 7.00
N ALA A 164 -0.74 -5.95 6.22
CA ALA A 164 -0.66 -5.30 4.92
C ALA A 164 -1.70 -5.86 3.93
N SER A 165 -1.95 -5.09 2.88
CA SER A 165 -2.88 -5.49 1.82
C SER A 165 -2.46 -6.81 1.15
N GLY A 166 -3.42 -7.69 0.94
CA GLY A 166 -3.24 -8.97 0.22
C GLY A 166 -2.37 -10.04 0.88
N VAL A 167 -1.91 -9.88 2.13
CA VAL A 167 -0.98 -10.82 2.79
C VAL A 167 -1.46 -12.27 2.79
N PHE A 168 -2.75 -12.49 3.01
CA PHE A 168 -3.37 -13.82 3.03
C PHE A 168 -4.27 -14.08 1.80
N TYR A 169 -4.20 -13.23 0.77
CA TYR A 169 -5.06 -13.33 -0.41
C TYR A 169 -5.04 -14.74 -1.02
N ASN A 170 -6.22 -15.35 -1.20
CA ASN A 170 -6.42 -16.70 -1.74
C ASN A 170 -5.61 -17.81 -1.03
N LYS A 171 -5.29 -17.66 0.26
CA LYS A 171 -4.67 -18.72 1.09
C LYS A 171 -5.70 -19.77 1.52
N ASP A 172 -6.25 -20.50 0.56
CA ASP A 172 -7.30 -21.54 0.79
C ASP A 172 -6.85 -22.70 1.68
N GLY A 173 -5.53 -22.94 1.79
CA GLY A 173 -5.00 -23.97 2.69
C GLY A 173 -5.05 -23.56 4.17
N LEU A 174 -5.13 -22.27 4.49
CA LEU A 174 -5.22 -21.81 5.88
C LEU A 174 -6.60 -22.12 6.43
N THR A 175 -6.63 -22.84 7.56
CA THR A 175 -7.85 -23.30 8.22
C THR A 175 -8.13 -22.60 9.53
N GLN A 176 -7.10 -21.98 10.14
CA GLN A 176 -7.22 -21.16 11.34
C GLN A 176 -6.22 -19.99 11.30
N ILE A 177 -6.68 -18.83 11.76
CA ILE A 177 -5.86 -17.63 11.94
C ILE A 177 -6.08 -17.10 13.36
N ASN A 178 -5.01 -16.81 14.08
CA ASN A 178 -5.06 -16.10 15.35
C ASN A 178 -4.51 -14.69 15.15
N ILE A 179 -5.36 -13.68 15.33
CA ILE A 179 -5.03 -12.25 15.19
C ILE A 179 -4.86 -11.68 16.61
N PRO A 180 -3.68 -11.13 16.98
CA PRO A 180 -3.45 -10.63 18.33
C PRO A 180 -4.18 -9.31 18.56
N ASP A 181 -4.46 -8.99 19.83
CA ASP A 181 -5.14 -7.75 20.28
C ASP A 181 -4.42 -6.46 19.86
N SER A 182 -3.14 -6.64 19.57
CA SER A 182 -2.19 -5.71 18.98
C SER A 182 -2.61 -5.12 17.63
N VAL A 183 -3.39 -5.84 16.81
CA VAL A 183 -3.71 -5.42 15.44
C VAL A 183 -4.78 -4.32 15.44
N GLU A 184 -4.45 -3.20 14.80
CA GLU A 184 -5.28 -2.01 14.67
C GLU A 184 -5.83 -1.83 13.25
N VAL A 185 -5.12 -2.31 12.23
CA VAL A 185 -5.47 -2.10 10.81
C VAL A 185 -5.38 -3.41 10.02
N ILE A 186 -6.41 -3.71 9.25
CA ILE A 186 -6.43 -4.79 8.27
C ILE A 186 -6.51 -4.18 6.86
N GLY A 187 -5.45 -4.42 6.08
CA GLY A 187 -5.26 -3.89 4.74
C GLY A 187 -6.24 -4.42 3.70
N ALA A 188 -6.22 -3.78 2.53
CA ALA A 188 -7.14 -4.10 1.45
C ALA A 188 -6.91 -5.54 0.98
N TYR A 189 -7.99 -6.29 0.80
CA TYR A 189 -7.96 -7.70 0.38
C TYR A 189 -7.10 -8.62 1.27
N ALA A 190 -6.77 -8.23 2.51
CA ALA A 190 -5.82 -8.95 3.35
C ALA A 190 -6.17 -10.44 3.53
N PHE A 191 -7.46 -10.78 3.66
CA PHE A 191 -7.99 -12.14 3.81
C PHE A 191 -8.97 -12.51 2.69
N ALA A 192 -8.98 -11.74 1.59
CA ALA A 192 -9.92 -11.99 0.51
C ALA A 192 -9.67 -13.37 -0.11
N GLY A 193 -10.75 -14.12 -0.30
CA GLY A 193 -10.71 -15.47 -0.86
C GLY A 193 -10.03 -16.51 0.03
N CYS A 194 -9.83 -16.30 1.33
CA CYS A 194 -9.36 -17.36 2.25
C CYS A 194 -10.47 -18.38 2.56
N LYS A 195 -10.81 -19.29 1.64
CA LYS A 195 -11.98 -20.18 1.78
C LYS A 195 -11.79 -21.34 2.76
N GLY A 196 -10.54 -21.62 3.15
CA GLY A 196 -10.22 -22.61 4.18
C GLY A 196 -10.55 -22.14 5.60
N LEU A 197 -10.54 -20.83 5.84
CA LEU A 197 -10.84 -20.24 7.15
C LEU A 197 -12.33 -20.39 7.45
N LYS A 198 -12.64 -21.06 8.56
CA LYS A 198 -14.04 -21.30 9.00
C LYS A 198 -14.55 -20.26 9.99
N GLU A 199 -13.63 -19.58 10.67
CA GLU A 199 -13.92 -18.48 11.58
C GLU A 199 -12.78 -17.46 11.50
N VAL A 200 -13.12 -16.19 11.75
CA VAL A 200 -12.15 -15.13 11.98
C VAL A 200 -12.60 -14.34 13.20
N LYS A 201 -11.75 -14.28 14.22
CA LYS A 201 -11.99 -13.48 15.43
C LYS A 201 -11.23 -12.17 15.30
N LEU A 202 -11.98 -11.08 15.15
CA LEU A 202 -11.39 -9.74 15.10
C LEU A 202 -11.01 -9.28 16.52
N PRO A 203 -9.81 -8.73 16.72
CA PRO A 203 -9.38 -8.24 18.02
C PRO A 203 -10.19 -7.01 18.43
N SER A 204 -10.38 -6.81 19.73
CA SER A 204 -11.20 -5.72 20.27
C SER A 204 -10.65 -4.31 20.01
N GLY A 205 -9.36 -4.19 19.67
CA GLY A 205 -8.66 -2.94 19.41
C GLY A 205 -8.73 -2.45 17.97
N ILE A 206 -9.20 -3.28 17.02
CA ILE A 206 -9.16 -2.99 15.58
C ILE A 206 -9.91 -1.69 15.25
N LYS A 207 -9.28 -0.82 14.45
CA LYS A 207 -9.80 0.49 14.05
C LYS A 207 -10.27 0.48 12.61
N ARG A 208 -9.47 -0.08 11.71
CA ARG A 208 -9.71 0.03 10.27
C ARG A 208 -9.73 -1.33 9.60
N ILE A 209 -10.75 -1.54 8.77
CA ILE A 209 -10.88 -2.69 7.88
C ILE A 209 -11.00 -2.11 6.47
N GLU A 210 -9.98 -2.31 5.64
CA GLU A 210 -9.89 -1.68 4.33
C GLU A 210 -10.73 -2.41 3.26
N TYR A 211 -10.71 -1.86 2.05
CA TYR A 211 -11.45 -2.35 0.89
C TYR A 211 -11.29 -3.86 0.66
N GLY A 212 -12.40 -4.59 0.56
CA GLY A 212 -12.40 -6.02 0.26
C GLY A 212 -11.67 -6.91 1.28
N ALA A 213 -11.34 -6.43 2.49
CA ALA A 213 -10.45 -7.15 3.42
C ALA A 213 -10.82 -8.61 3.69
N PHE A 214 -12.12 -8.93 3.76
CA PHE A 214 -12.68 -10.26 3.98
C PHE A 214 -13.69 -10.64 2.86
N SER A 215 -13.48 -10.16 1.64
CA SER A 215 -14.35 -10.52 0.51
C SER A 215 -14.19 -11.99 0.12
N ASP A 216 -15.26 -12.61 -0.38
CA ASP A 216 -15.28 -13.98 -0.92
C ASP A 216 -14.78 -15.07 0.06
N MET A 217 -14.98 -14.84 1.36
CA MET A 217 -14.70 -15.83 2.39
C MET A 217 -15.82 -16.87 2.51
N ASN A 218 -15.47 -18.06 3.00
CA ASN A 218 -16.43 -19.15 3.25
C ASN A 218 -16.87 -19.21 4.72
N ILE A 219 -17.21 -18.04 5.30
CA ILE A 219 -17.71 -17.91 6.68
C ILE A 219 -19.13 -17.37 6.67
N SER A 220 -19.98 -17.88 7.55
CA SER A 220 -21.40 -17.48 7.61
C SER A 220 -21.65 -16.24 8.45
N GLU A 221 -20.76 -15.95 9.41
CA GLU A 221 -20.86 -14.80 10.31
C GLU A 221 -19.48 -14.20 10.59
N ILE A 222 -19.44 -12.87 10.69
CA ILE A 222 -18.31 -12.14 11.25
C ILE A 222 -18.82 -11.08 12.25
N VAL A 223 -18.17 -11.04 13.42
CA VAL A 223 -18.46 -10.06 14.47
C VAL A 223 -17.48 -8.91 14.37
N VAL A 224 -18.00 -7.71 14.08
CA VAL A 224 -17.24 -6.47 13.94
C VAL A 224 -17.29 -5.69 15.27
N PRO A 225 -16.14 -5.49 15.94
CA PRO A 225 -16.08 -4.74 17.19
C PRO A 225 -16.47 -3.27 17.04
N LYS A 226 -17.04 -2.66 18.08
CA LYS A 226 -17.38 -1.21 18.11
C LYS A 226 -16.19 -0.27 17.88
N SER A 227 -14.98 -0.76 18.09
CA SER A 227 -13.75 0.01 17.92
C SER A 227 -13.48 0.39 16.46
N VAL A 228 -14.12 -0.29 15.50
CA VAL A 228 -13.94 -0.05 14.07
C VAL A 228 -14.53 1.30 13.68
N ASP A 229 -13.68 2.23 13.27
CA ASP A 229 -14.04 3.57 12.81
C ASP A 229 -14.22 3.66 11.29
N TYR A 230 -13.66 2.70 10.56
CA TYR A 230 -13.69 2.65 9.11
C TYR A 230 -13.83 1.22 8.58
N ILE A 231 -14.81 1.04 7.69
CA ILE A 231 -15.04 -0.19 6.93
C ILE A 231 -15.03 0.21 5.46
N GLY A 232 -14.06 -0.31 4.70
CA GLY A 232 -13.97 -0.10 3.27
C GLY A 232 -15.13 -0.75 2.51
N ASN A 233 -15.33 -0.33 1.27
CA ASN A 233 -16.31 -0.96 0.39
C ASN A 233 -16.00 -2.47 0.26
N GLU A 234 -17.04 -3.29 0.09
CA GLU A 234 -16.90 -4.74 -0.15
C GLU A 234 -16.09 -5.51 0.92
N ALA A 235 -15.77 -4.89 2.08
CA ALA A 235 -14.91 -5.49 3.10
C ALA A 235 -15.40 -6.84 3.62
N PHE A 236 -16.70 -7.12 3.52
CA PHE A 236 -17.33 -8.37 3.91
C PHE A 236 -18.22 -8.94 2.80
N GLU A 237 -17.92 -8.63 1.53
CA GLU A 237 -18.67 -9.16 0.40
C GLU A 237 -18.68 -10.70 0.43
N GLY A 238 -19.85 -11.31 0.24
CA GLY A 238 -20.04 -12.76 0.32
C GLY A 238 -20.30 -13.32 1.73
N ILE A 239 -20.15 -12.51 2.79
CA ILE A 239 -20.48 -12.94 4.16
C ILE A 239 -21.94 -12.60 4.46
N GLU A 240 -22.75 -13.62 4.77
CA GLU A 240 -24.20 -13.45 4.96
C GLU A 240 -24.56 -12.63 6.20
N ASN A 241 -23.85 -12.84 7.32
CA ASN A 241 -24.18 -12.21 8.60
C ASN A 241 -23.02 -11.36 9.13
N VAL A 242 -23.10 -10.04 8.96
CA VAL A 242 -22.14 -9.09 9.54
C VAL A 242 -22.75 -8.45 10.79
N VAL A 243 -22.29 -8.87 11.96
CA VAL A 243 -22.84 -8.44 13.25
C VAL A 243 -21.93 -7.39 13.89
N LYS A 244 -22.45 -6.21 14.20
CA LYS A 244 -21.69 -5.17 14.92
C LYS A 244 -21.95 -5.26 16.43
N ARG A 245 -20.91 -5.38 17.25
CA ARG A 245 -21.02 -5.50 18.72
C ARG A 245 -19.98 -4.75 19.49
#